data_AF-A0A356Q296-F1
#
_entry.id   AF-A0A356Q296-F1
#
_cell.length_a   1.000
_cell.length_b   1.000
_cell.length_c   1.000
_cell.angle_alpha   90.00
_cell.angle_beta   90.00
_cell.angle_gamma   90.00
#
_symmetry.space_group_name_H-M   'P 1'
#
loop_
_entity.id
_entity.type
_entity.pdbx_description
1 polymer ?
#
loop_
_entity_poly.entity_id
_entity_poly.type
_entity_poly.pdbx_seq_one_letter_code
_entity_poly.pdbx_strand_id
1 'polypeptide(L)'
;MSAKKRFYTSVDVSEEAGSFGVTLDGRAVRSPAGTLAQMPSRALAAAVAAEWQAQEQEIEPASMPLFSLTVTVIDRVTPQRAAILQELEAYGGNDLLCYHDGDDSELAARQQRVWMPWIDWARDSLGADLQVATGIMPVSQSAAACATLGEAAASFDDWVLGMLHRTVTLGGSMVLGLAFIN
;
A
#
# COMPACT_ATOMS: atom_id res chain seq x y z
N MET A 1 6.05 15.81 19.05
CA MET A 1 4.79 15.48 19.76
C MET A 1 5.18 14.83 21.07
N SER A 2 4.53 15.17 22.20
CA SER A 2 4.85 14.56 23.50
C SER A 2 4.39 13.10 23.50
N ALA A 3 5.29 12.18 23.88
CA ALA A 3 4.97 10.76 23.99
C ALA A 3 3.90 10.55 25.08
N LYS A 4 2.86 9.79 24.76
CA LYS A 4 1.74 9.54 25.67
C LYS A 4 2.11 8.36 26.56
N LYS A 5 2.07 8.54 27.89
CA LYS A 5 2.28 7.42 28.83
C LYS A 5 1.29 6.29 28.59
N ARG A 6 1.73 5.05 28.79
CA ARG A 6 0.82 3.89 28.80
C ARG A 6 -0.21 4.10 29.92
N PHE A 7 -1.48 3.99 29.55
CA PHE A 7 -2.62 4.30 30.42
C PHE A 7 -3.56 3.11 30.62
N TYR A 8 -3.14 1.92 30.19
CA TYR A 8 -3.94 0.70 30.18
C TYR A 8 -3.16 -0.51 30.68
N THR A 9 -3.88 -1.51 31.19
CA THR A 9 -3.30 -2.75 31.73
C THR A 9 -3.53 -3.93 30.78
N SER A 10 -4.79 -4.19 30.38
CA SER A 10 -5.15 -5.28 29.48
C SER A 10 -5.30 -4.81 28.04
N VAL A 11 -4.97 -5.71 27.11
CA VAL A 11 -5.19 -5.55 25.68
C VAL A 11 -5.86 -6.82 25.17
N ASP A 12 -7.03 -6.66 24.56
CA ASP A 12 -7.85 -7.78 24.10
C ASP A 12 -8.31 -7.55 22.66
N VAL A 13 -8.54 -8.65 21.93
CA VAL A 13 -9.17 -8.61 20.60
C VAL A 13 -10.67 -8.66 20.77
N SER A 14 -11.38 -7.72 20.17
CA SER A 14 -12.85 -7.70 20.11
C SER A 14 -13.36 -8.14 18.75
N GLU A 15 -14.55 -8.70 18.70
CA GLU A 15 -15.27 -9.03 17.46
C GLU A 15 -16.68 -8.43 17.53
N GLU A 16 -17.06 -7.68 16.50
CA GLU A 16 -18.37 -7.05 16.39
C GLU A 16 -18.85 -7.12 14.94
N ALA A 17 -20.00 -7.74 14.71
CA ALA A 17 -20.63 -7.84 13.39
C ALA A 17 -19.70 -8.33 12.25
N GLY A 18 -18.77 -9.24 12.56
CA GLY A 18 -17.81 -9.79 11.60
C GLY A 18 -16.55 -8.93 11.38
N SER A 19 -16.43 -7.81 12.08
CA SER A 19 -15.22 -6.98 12.13
C SER A 19 -14.44 -7.22 13.43
N PHE A 20 -13.12 -7.08 13.36
CA PHE A 20 -12.23 -7.31 14.51
C PHE A 20 -11.61 -6.00 14.99
N GLY A 21 -11.45 -5.83 16.29
CA GLY A 21 -10.88 -4.63 16.89
C GLY A 21 -9.92 -4.93 18.02
N VAL A 22 -9.37 -3.88 18.61
CA VAL A 22 -8.59 -3.94 19.85
C VAL A 22 -9.28 -3.13 20.93
N THR A 23 -9.30 -3.66 22.15
CA THR A 23 -9.74 -2.94 23.34
C THR A 23 -8.60 -2.80 24.33
N LEU A 24 -8.50 -1.64 24.97
CA LEU A 24 -7.57 -1.34 26.07
C LEU A 24 -8.40 -1.19 27.35
N ASP A 25 -8.20 -2.06 28.35
CA ASP A 25 -9.05 -2.15 29.55
C ASP A 25 -10.55 -2.17 29.20
N GLY A 26 -10.93 -2.96 28.18
CA GLY A 26 -12.30 -3.07 27.67
C GLY A 26 -12.81 -1.89 26.84
N ARG A 27 -12.00 -0.83 26.62
CA ARG A 27 -12.38 0.33 25.80
C ARG A 27 -11.83 0.19 24.39
N ALA A 28 -12.71 0.26 23.38
CA ALA A 28 -12.32 0.13 21.98
C ALA A 28 -11.29 1.21 21.55
N VAL A 29 -10.24 0.77 20.88
CA VAL A 29 -9.23 1.64 20.27
C VAL A 29 -9.84 2.40 19.10
N ARG A 30 -9.50 3.70 19.03
CA ARG A 30 -9.91 4.60 17.95
C ARG A 30 -8.69 5.18 17.25
N SER A 31 -8.86 5.49 15.97
CA SER A 31 -7.91 6.27 15.18
C SER A 31 -7.84 7.72 15.69
N PRO A 32 -6.82 8.50 15.31
CA PRO A 32 -6.74 9.93 15.64
C PRO A 32 -7.95 10.74 15.14
N ALA A 33 -8.60 10.33 14.04
CA ALA A 33 -9.85 10.94 13.57
C ALA A 33 -11.10 10.53 14.37
N GLY A 34 -10.95 9.64 15.36
CA GLY A 34 -12.03 9.17 16.22
C GLY A 34 -12.79 7.94 15.68
N THR A 35 -12.39 7.41 14.54
CA THR A 35 -12.99 6.21 13.94
C THR A 35 -12.61 4.96 14.74
N LEU A 36 -13.52 3.99 14.87
CA LEU A 36 -13.16 2.70 15.47
C LEU A 36 -12.11 1.99 14.62
N ALA A 37 -11.04 1.49 15.26
CA ALA A 37 -10.00 0.74 14.58
C ALA A 37 -10.45 -0.71 14.32
N GLN A 38 -11.38 -0.87 13.37
CA GLN A 38 -11.90 -2.17 12.95
C GLN A 38 -11.10 -2.71 11.75
N MET A 39 -10.80 -4.00 11.76
CA MET A 39 -9.95 -4.73 10.82
C MET A 39 -10.72 -5.91 10.21
N PRO A 40 -10.35 -6.34 8.99
CA PRO A 40 -11.09 -7.36 8.24
C PRO A 40 -10.79 -8.78 8.74
N SER A 41 -9.77 -8.97 9.57
CA SER A 41 -9.40 -10.29 10.07
C SER A 41 -8.96 -10.28 11.53
N ARG A 42 -9.27 -11.39 12.22
CA ARG A 42 -8.84 -11.63 13.60
C ARG A 42 -7.33 -11.65 13.73
N ALA A 43 -6.63 -12.16 12.71
CA ALA A 43 -5.18 -12.24 12.69
C ALA A 43 -4.53 -10.85 12.71
N LEU A 44 -5.04 -9.91 11.89
CA LEU A 44 -4.56 -8.54 11.90
C LEU A 44 -4.85 -7.84 13.24
N ALA A 45 -6.07 -8.02 13.77
CA ALA A 45 -6.42 -7.47 15.08
C ALA A 45 -5.56 -8.02 16.22
N ALA A 46 -5.24 -9.32 16.20
CA ALA A 46 -4.34 -9.93 17.17
C ALA A 46 -2.90 -9.38 17.06
N ALA A 47 -2.41 -9.15 15.84
CA ALA A 47 -1.09 -8.57 15.63
C ALA A 47 -1.02 -7.10 16.11
N VAL A 48 -2.06 -6.31 15.82
CA VAL A 48 -2.19 -4.94 16.36
C VAL A 48 -2.31 -4.95 17.88
N ALA A 49 -3.07 -5.88 18.46
CA ALA A 49 -3.15 -6.07 19.91
C ALA A 49 -1.78 -6.39 20.52
N ALA A 50 -0.95 -7.20 19.84
CA ALA A 50 0.40 -7.48 20.28
C ALA A 50 1.29 -6.22 20.30
N GLU A 51 1.17 -5.32 19.32
CA GLU A 51 1.88 -4.02 19.33
C GLU A 51 1.48 -3.16 20.54
N TRP A 52 0.18 -3.07 20.83
CA TRP A 52 -0.32 -2.39 22.01
C TRP A 52 0.15 -3.06 23.32
N GLN A 53 0.14 -4.39 23.37
CA GLN A 53 0.60 -5.12 24.55
C GLN A 53 2.09 -4.89 24.82
N ALA A 54 2.90 -4.76 23.78
CA ALA A 54 4.35 -4.57 23.86
C ALA A 54 4.80 -3.18 24.34
N GLN A 55 3.90 -2.19 24.43
CA GLN A 55 4.26 -0.85 24.89
C GLN A 55 4.62 -0.87 26.38
N GLU A 56 5.70 -0.21 26.79
CA GLU A 56 6.12 -0.19 28.20
C GLU A 56 5.58 1.04 28.94
N GLN A 57 6.44 2.01 29.27
CA GLN A 57 6.09 3.19 30.04
C GLN A 57 5.40 4.26 29.17
N GLU A 58 5.83 4.35 27.91
CA GLU A 58 5.33 5.30 26.93
C GLU A 58 4.87 4.55 25.68
N ILE A 59 3.88 5.12 25.00
CA ILE A 59 3.42 4.63 23.70
C ILE A 59 4.39 5.18 22.65
N GLU A 60 5.05 4.27 21.94
CA GLU A 60 6.03 4.56 20.89
C GLU A 60 5.45 4.22 19.50
N PRO A 61 4.89 5.20 18.76
CA PRO A 61 4.24 4.92 17.47
C PRO A 61 5.15 4.25 16.43
N ALA A 62 6.47 4.49 16.51
CA ALA A 62 7.44 3.86 15.61
C ALA A 62 7.54 2.34 15.79
N SER A 63 7.14 1.81 16.96
CA SER A 63 7.06 0.38 17.26
C SER A 63 5.72 -0.25 16.89
N MET A 64 4.78 0.52 16.33
CA MET A 64 3.40 0.11 16.06
C MET A 64 3.01 0.23 14.57
N PRO A 65 3.78 -0.38 13.64
CA PRO A 65 3.55 -0.24 12.21
C PRO A 65 2.17 -0.76 11.75
N LEU A 66 1.65 -1.85 12.32
CA LEU A 66 0.36 -2.41 11.93
C LEU A 66 -0.80 -1.52 12.39
N PHE A 67 -0.70 -0.94 13.60
CA PHE A 67 -1.66 0.06 14.04
C PHE A 67 -1.60 1.32 13.16
N SER A 68 -0.39 1.78 12.83
CA SER A 68 -0.21 2.93 11.93
C SER A 68 -0.81 2.68 10.54
N LEU A 69 -0.64 1.48 10.00
CA LEU A 69 -1.27 1.07 8.73
C LEU A 69 -2.79 0.99 8.84
N THR A 70 -3.32 0.41 9.92
CA THR A 70 -4.76 0.36 10.20
C THR A 70 -5.38 1.75 10.21
N VAL A 71 -4.76 2.69 10.94
CA VAL A 71 -5.19 4.10 10.96
C VAL A 71 -5.12 4.71 9.57
N THR A 72 -4.05 4.45 8.82
CA THR A 72 -3.89 4.98 7.46
C THR A 72 -5.01 4.50 6.54
N VAL A 73 -5.35 3.21 6.58
CA VAL A 73 -6.43 2.65 5.75
C VAL A 73 -7.76 3.33 6.09
N ILE A 74 -8.12 3.36 7.38
CA ILE A 74 -9.42 3.85 7.84
C ILE A 74 -9.57 5.36 7.64
N ASP A 75 -8.56 6.16 8.01
CA ASP A 75 -8.67 7.62 8.02
C ASP A 75 -8.25 8.27 6.69
N ARG A 76 -7.49 7.57 5.84
CA ARG A 76 -6.98 8.12 4.57
C ARG A 76 -7.45 7.33 3.36
N VAL A 77 -7.24 6.01 3.34
CA VAL A 77 -7.48 5.22 2.12
C VAL A 77 -8.97 5.12 1.82
N THR A 78 -9.77 4.59 2.74
CA THR A 78 -11.22 4.44 2.57
C THR A 78 -11.92 5.75 2.14
N PRO A 79 -11.71 6.90 2.82
CA PRO A 79 -12.38 8.14 2.41
C PRO A 79 -11.84 8.74 1.10
N GLN A 80 -10.64 8.36 0.65
CA GLN A 80 -9.99 8.93 -0.54
C GLN A 80 -9.75 7.90 -1.65
N ARG A 81 -10.45 6.77 -1.61
CA ARG A 81 -10.25 5.63 -2.53
C ARG A 81 -10.15 6.05 -4.00
N ALA A 82 -11.08 6.89 -4.45
CA ALA A 82 -11.11 7.36 -5.84
C ALA A 82 -9.85 8.17 -6.22
N ALA A 83 -9.39 9.04 -5.32
CA ALA A 83 -8.19 9.83 -5.55
C ALA A 83 -6.92 8.97 -5.57
N ILE A 84 -6.85 7.96 -4.68
CA ILE A 84 -5.74 7.00 -4.64
C ILE A 84 -5.69 6.17 -5.93
N LEU A 85 -6.83 5.70 -6.44
CA LEU A 85 -6.89 4.98 -7.71
C LEU A 85 -6.41 5.84 -8.87
N GLN A 86 -6.82 7.12 -8.92
CA GLN A 86 -6.35 8.06 -9.93
C GLN A 86 -4.83 8.30 -9.83
N GLU A 87 -4.28 8.41 -8.62
CA GLU A 87 -2.84 8.54 -8.42
C GLU A 87 -2.10 7.28 -8.90
N LEU A 88 -2.58 6.09 -8.56
CA LEU A 88 -2.01 4.81 -9.00
C LEU A 88 -2.03 4.64 -10.53
N GLU A 89 -3.12 5.04 -11.19
CA GLU A 89 -3.21 5.05 -12.64
C GLU A 89 -2.16 6.01 -13.26
N ALA A 90 -1.95 7.18 -12.64
CA ALA A 90 -0.93 8.12 -13.07
C ALA A 90 0.50 7.58 -12.92
N TYR A 91 0.76 6.77 -11.88
CA TYR A 91 2.01 6.01 -11.76
C TYR A 91 2.15 4.99 -12.90
N GLY A 92 1.10 4.27 -13.27
CA GLY A 92 1.13 3.34 -14.40
C GLY A 92 1.46 4.03 -15.74
N GLY A 93 0.94 5.24 -15.95
CA GLY A 93 1.27 6.06 -17.13
C GLY A 93 2.73 6.54 -17.16
N ASN A 94 3.43 6.56 -16.01
CA ASN A 94 4.81 7.02 -15.88
C ASN A 94 5.66 6.03 -15.08
N ASP A 95 5.44 4.73 -15.30
CA ASP A 95 6.04 3.68 -14.46
C ASP A 95 7.57 3.68 -14.56
N LEU A 96 8.27 3.56 -13.43
CA LEU A 96 9.73 3.49 -13.37
C LEU A 96 10.31 2.49 -14.37
N LEU A 97 9.67 1.32 -14.52
CA LEU A 97 10.19 0.27 -15.39
C LEU A 97 10.19 0.67 -16.87
N CYS A 98 9.35 1.61 -17.27
CA CYS A 98 9.23 2.04 -18.66
C CYS A 98 10.35 2.99 -19.11
N TYR A 99 11.25 3.43 -18.22
CA TYR A 99 12.28 4.42 -18.55
C TYR A 99 13.69 3.85 -18.37
N HIS A 100 14.29 3.42 -19.47
CA HIS A 100 15.64 2.85 -19.48
C HIS A 100 16.71 3.90 -19.80
N ASP A 101 17.92 3.68 -19.31
CA ASP A 101 19.07 4.54 -19.57
C ASP A 101 19.43 4.51 -21.07
N GLY A 102 19.75 5.68 -21.62
CA GLY A 102 20.09 5.84 -23.04
C GLY A 102 21.57 6.07 -23.32
N ASP A 103 22.37 6.33 -22.30
CA ASP A 103 23.77 6.75 -22.44
C ASP A 103 24.74 5.65 -21.93
N ASP A 104 24.40 4.98 -20.84
CA ASP A 104 25.16 3.89 -20.25
C ASP A 104 24.63 2.52 -20.71
N SER A 105 25.36 1.92 -21.67
CA SER A 105 25.01 0.61 -22.23
C SER A 105 25.05 -0.55 -21.21
N GLU A 106 25.87 -0.48 -20.16
CA GLU A 106 25.95 -1.53 -19.14
C GLU A 106 24.73 -1.45 -18.22
N LEU A 107 24.37 -0.23 -17.81
CA LEU A 107 23.16 0.01 -17.02
C LEU A 107 21.90 -0.36 -17.82
N ALA A 108 21.80 0.06 -19.08
CA ALA A 108 20.68 -0.27 -19.96
C ALA A 108 20.53 -1.79 -20.14
N ALA A 109 21.63 -2.52 -20.34
CA ALA A 109 21.60 -3.98 -20.43
C ALA A 109 21.14 -4.63 -19.13
N ARG A 110 21.52 -4.08 -17.97
CA ARG A 110 21.06 -4.57 -16.67
C ARG A 110 19.58 -4.29 -16.44
N GLN A 111 19.10 -3.09 -16.78
CA GLN A 111 17.67 -2.73 -16.72
C GLN A 111 16.87 -3.65 -17.64
N GLN A 112 17.26 -3.80 -18.91
CA GLN A 112 16.63 -4.72 -19.85
C GLN A 112 16.48 -6.13 -19.26
N ARG A 113 17.57 -6.68 -18.70
CA ARG A 113 17.56 -8.04 -18.15
C ARG A 113 16.66 -8.21 -16.92
N VAL A 114 16.56 -7.20 -16.05
CA VAL A 114 15.91 -7.33 -14.74
C VAL A 114 14.49 -6.74 -14.74
N TRP A 115 14.22 -5.74 -15.57
CA TRP A 115 12.94 -5.00 -15.59
C TRP A 115 11.98 -5.51 -16.66
N MET A 116 12.47 -5.90 -17.84
CA MET A 116 11.59 -6.42 -18.90
C MET A 116 10.72 -7.60 -18.47
N PRO A 117 11.19 -8.58 -17.66
CA PRO A 117 10.33 -9.66 -17.20
C PRO A 117 9.06 -9.18 -16.48
N TRP A 118 9.12 -8.04 -15.80
CA TRP A 118 7.96 -7.46 -15.11
C TRP A 118 7.03 -6.70 -16.06
N ILE A 119 7.58 -6.06 -17.10
CA ILE A 119 6.80 -5.43 -18.17
C ILE A 119 6.07 -6.50 -18.99
N ASP A 120 6.77 -7.59 -19.33
CA ASP A 120 6.18 -8.74 -20.00
C ASP A 120 5.12 -9.40 -19.10
N TRP A 121 5.36 -9.53 -17.79
CA TRP A 121 4.35 -9.98 -16.85
C TRP A 121 3.10 -9.09 -16.84
N ALA A 122 3.25 -7.77 -16.88
CA ALA A 122 2.12 -6.84 -16.93
C ALA A 122 1.29 -7.01 -18.22
N ARG A 123 1.97 -7.20 -19.36
CA ARG A 123 1.30 -7.52 -20.64
C ARG A 123 0.56 -8.85 -20.54
N ASP A 124 1.23 -9.92 -20.12
CA ASP A 124 0.71 -11.28 -20.23
C ASP A 124 -0.33 -11.60 -19.17
N SER A 125 -0.17 -11.08 -17.94
CA SER A 125 -1.03 -11.39 -16.80
C SER A 125 -2.16 -10.39 -16.61
N LEU A 126 -1.94 -9.12 -16.97
CA LEU A 126 -2.93 -8.06 -16.80
C LEU A 126 -3.52 -7.58 -18.12
N GLY A 127 -2.84 -7.80 -19.25
CA GLY A 127 -3.21 -7.21 -20.54
C GLY A 127 -2.69 -5.77 -20.72
N ALA A 128 -1.81 -5.30 -19.84
CA ALA A 128 -1.27 -3.94 -19.88
C ALA A 128 -0.02 -3.88 -20.78
N ASP A 129 -0.21 -3.57 -22.06
CA ASP A 129 0.91 -3.40 -23.00
C ASP A 129 1.55 -2.01 -22.87
N LEU A 130 2.66 -1.96 -22.12
CA LEU A 130 3.41 -0.73 -21.82
C LEU A 130 4.56 -0.53 -22.80
N GLN A 131 4.77 0.72 -23.19
CA GLN A 131 5.89 1.14 -24.02
C GLN A 131 7.11 1.49 -23.17
N VAL A 132 8.28 1.03 -23.60
CA VAL A 132 9.56 1.36 -22.99
C VAL A 132 10.21 2.52 -23.75
N ALA A 133 10.59 3.55 -23.01
CA ALA A 133 11.37 4.69 -23.46
C ALA A 133 12.87 4.46 -23.16
N THR A 134 13.72 5.11 -23.94
CA THR A 134 15.16 5.16 -23.73
C THR A 134 15.60 6.62 -23.60
N GLY A 135 16.33 6.94 -22.54
CA GLY A 135 16.71 8.31 -22.21
C GLY A 135 15.58 9.13 -21.58
N ILE A 136 15.71 10.45 -21.65
CA ILE A 136 14.85 11.40 -20.90
C ILE A 136 13.56 11.81 -21.60
N MET A 137 13.32 11.32 -22.83
CA MET A 137 12.16 11.72 -23.60
C MET A 137 10.93 10.95 -23.13
N PRO A 138 9.86 11.63 -22.67
CA PRO A 138 8.68 10.97 -22.14
C PRO A 138 7.94 10.22 -23.25
N VAL A 139 7.41 9.04 -22.91
CA VAL A 139 6.51 8.28 -23.77
C VAL A 139 5.13 8.26 -23.14
N SER A 140 4.11 8.58 -23.93
CA SER A 140 2.72 8.48 -23.49
C SER A 140 2.25 7.04 -23.63
N GLN A 141 1.91 6.42 -22.51
CA GLN A 141 1.26 5.11 -22.50
C GLN A 141 -0.13 5.21 -23.15
N SER A 142 -0.61 4.10 -23.71
CA SER A 142 -1.95 4.06 -24.27
C SER A 142 -2.99 4.18 -23.15
N ALA A 143 -4.10 4.87 -23.43
CA ALA A 143 -5.20 4.97 -22.46
C ALA A 143 -5.73 3.60 -22.02
N ALA A 144 -5.69 2.61 -22.92
CA ALA A 144 -6.10 1.23 -22.61
C ALA A 144 -5.16 0.56 -21.60
N ALA A 145 -3.84 0.74 -21.73
CA ALA A 145 -2.88 0.17 -20.79
C ALA A 145 -3.01 0.81 -19.39
N CYS A 146 -3.15 2.14 -19.32
CA CYS A 146 -3.39 2.82 -18.04
C CYS A 146 -4.69 2.36 -17.37
N ALA A 147 -5.80 2.31 -18.13
CA ALA A 147 -7.09 1.84 -17.62
C ALA A 147 -7.01 0.40 -17.10
N THR A 148 -6.30 -0.49 -17.80
CA THR A 148 -6.10 -1.89 -17.38
C THR A 148 -5.40 -1.98 -16.02
N LEU A 149 -4.35 -1.19 -15.79
CA LEU A 149 -3.66 -1.13 -14.50
C LEU A 149 -4.56 -0.53 -13.40
N GLY A 150 -5.34 0.50 -13.73
CA GLY A 150 -6.31 1.11 -12.83
C GLY A 150 -7.43 0.14 -12.42
N GLU A 151 -7.95 -0.65 -13.35
CA GLU A 151 -8.96 -1.69 -13.11
C GLU A 151 -8.41 -2.80 -12.21
N ALA A 152 -7.17 -3.24 -12.45
CA ALA A 152 -6.50 -4.21 -11.58
C ALA A 152 -6.41 -3.67 -10.13
N ALA A 153 -6.02 -2.41 -9.95
CA ALA A 153 -5.97 -1.77 -8.64
C ALA A 153 -7.35 -1.63 -7.99
N ALA A 154 -8.36 -1.27 -8.77
CA ALA A 154 -9.73 -1.05 -8.30
C ALA A 154 -10.42 -2.34 -7.83
N SER A 155 -9.92 -3.51 -8.26
CA SER A 155 -10.43 -4.82 -7.82
C SER A 155 -10.13 -5.14 -6.35
N PHE A 156 -9.13 -4.49 -5.76
CA PHE A 156 -8.71 -4.73 -4.38
C PHE A 156 -9.58 -3.97 -3.37
N ASP A 157 -9.79 -4.54 -2.19
CA ASP A 157 -10.41 -3.80 -1.07
C ASP A 157 -9.50 -2.65 -0.57
N ASP A 158 -10.01 -1.82 0.35
CA ASP A 158 -9.25 -0.67 0.85
C ASP A 158 -7.98 -1.05 1.62
N TRP A 159 -7.93 -2.25 2.22
CA TRP A 159 -6.77 -2.71 2.97
C TRP A 159 -5.63 -3.05 2.04
N VAL A 160 -5.93 -3.83 1.00
CA VAL A 160 -4.97 -4.21 -0.03
C VAL A 160 -4.61 -2.98 -0.87
N LEU A 161 -5.56 -2.10 -1.19
CA LEU A 161 -5.29 -0.85 -1.90
C LEU A 161 -4.34 0.08 -1.12
N GLY A 162 -4.49 0.16 0.20
CA GLY A 162 -3.58 0.93 1.04
C GLY A 162 -2.15 0.39 1.00
N MET A 163 -1.99 -0.93 0.95
CA MET A 163 -0.66 -1.55 0.77
C MET A 163 -0.12 -1.30 -0.64
N LEU A 164 -0.97 -1.40 -1.66
CA LEU A 164 -0.61 -1.13 -3.05
C LEU A 164 -0.07 0.28 -3.19
N HIS A 165 -0.82 1.27 -2.72
CA HIS A 165 -0.42 2.68 -2.74
C HIS A 165 0.95 2.89 -2.09
N ARG A 166 1.19 2.28 -0.93
CA ARG A 166 2.48 2.38 -0.24
C ARG A 166 3.63 1.74 -1.02
N THR A 167 3.43 0.56 -1.59
CA THR A 167 4.46 -0.14 -2.38
C THR A 167 4.77 0.62 -3.67
N VAL A 168 3.75 1.12 -4.36
CA VAL A 168 3.90 1.88 -5.62
C VAL A 168 4.59 3.21 -5.38
N THR A 169 4.17 3.98 -4.38
CA THR A 169 4.78 5.28 -4.07
C THR A 169 6.22 5.16 -3.57
N LEU A 170 6.55 4.08 -2.87
CA LEU A 170 7.93 3.80 -2.42
C LEU A 170 8.82 3.32 -3.58
N GLY A 171 8.29 2.45 -4.44
CA GLY A 171 9.04 1.83 -5.54
C GLY A 171 9.03 2.62 -6.84
N GLY A 172 8.13 3.59 -6.99
CA GLY A 172 7.92 4.33 -8.23
C GLY A 172 7.30 3.51 -9.37
N SER A 173 6.76 2.32 -9.08
CA SER A 173 6.27 1.39 -10.10
C SER A 173 4.94 0.78 -9.69
N MET A 174 3.93 1.03 -10.52
CA MET A 174 2.62 0.39 -10.45
C MET A 174 2.71 -1.10 -10.78
N VAL A 175 3.51 -1.45 -11.79
CA VAL A 175 3.73 -2.84 -12.22
C VAL A 175 4.32 -3.68 -11.08
N LEU A 176 5.40 -3.21 -10.45
CA LEU A 176 5.99 -3.93 -9.32
C LEU A 176 5.06 -3.96 -8.10
N GLY A 177 4.30 -2.88 -7.87
CA GLY A 177 3.32 -2.84 -6.79
C GLY A 177 2.22 -3.90 -6.96
N LEU A 178 1.67 -4.02 -8.16
CA LEU A 178 0.67 -5.05 -8.50
C LEU A 178 1.28 -6.45 -8.42
N ALA A 179 2.49 -6.65 -8.95
CA ALA A 179 3.17 -7.95 -8.90
C ALA A 179 3.53 -8.40 -7.48
N PHE A 180 3.74 -7.46 -6.55
CA PHE A 180 4.02 -7.75 -5.15
C PHE A 180 2.78 -8.20 -4.37
N ILE A 181 1.60 -7.74 -4.77
CA ILE A 181 0.32 -8.02 -4.10
C ILE A 181 -0.39 -9.25 -4.68
N ASN A 182 -0.19 -9.52 -5.97
CA ASN A 182 -0.66 -10.74 -6.64
C ASN A 182 0.10 -11.98 -6.16
#